data_AF-A0A8T2UWM6-F1
#
_entry.id   AF-A0A8T2UWM6-F1
#
_cell.length_a   1.000
_cell.length_b   1.000
_cell.length_c   1.000
_cell.angle_alpha   90.00
_cell.angle_beta   90.00
_cell.angle_gamma   90.00
#
_symmetry.space_group_name_H-M   'P 1'
#
loop_
_entity.id
_entity.type
_entity.pdbx_description
1 polymer ?
#
loop_
_entity_poly.entity_id
_entity_poly.type
_entity_poly.pdbx_seq_one_letter_code
_entity_poly.pdbx_strand_id
1 'polypeptide(L)'
;MRFLTGVAPHDRFLFKPVRVRAIGDNVFAEGQGGVSNNSKISKCWIHVWTVKGGKIVQLREYFNTELTVVSPVHDSLWKSQLGKCCRKSCPSLILAV
;
A
#
# COMPACT_ATOMS: atom_id res chain seq x y z
N MET A 1 3.78 -8.72 9.79
CA MET A 1 3.67 -7.76 10.92
C MET A 1 3.51 -8.51 12.22
N ARG A 2 4.42 -8.25 13.18
CA ARG A 2 4.21 -8.24 14.65
C ARG A 2 5.45 -7.58 15.28
N PHE A 3 5.45 -6.76 16.33
CA PHE A 3 4.45 -6.07 17.17
C PHE A 3 5.16 -4.85 17.82
N LEU A 4 4.41 -3.95 18.46
CA LEU A 4 4.92 -2.82 19.28
C LEU A 4 5.58 -3.27 20.62
N THR A 5 6.08 -4.51 20.70
CA THR A 5 6.59 -5.12 21.95
C THR A 5 8.12 -5.18 22.01
N GLY A 6 8.84 -4.55 21.08
CA GLY A 6 10.30 -4.42 21.12
C GLY A 6 11.12 -5.69 20.85
N VAL A 7 10.50 -6.87 20.80
CA VAL A 7 11.16 -8.15 20.53
C VAL A 7 10.61 -8.72 19.23
N ALA A 8 11.43 -8.75 18.17
CA ALA A 8 11.06 -9.34 16.89
C ALA A 8 11.66 -10.75 16.78
N PRO A 9 10.84 -11.83 16.65
CA PRO A 9 11.35 -13.13 16.24
C PRO A 9 11.90 -13.02 14.81
N HIS A 10 12.84 -13.90 14.48
CA HIS A 10 13.39 -14.05 13.14
C HIS A 10 12.24 -14.28 12.16
N ASP A 11 11.88 -13.22 11.40
CA ASP A 11 11.04 -13.18 10.18
C ASP A 11 10.41 -11.79 9.96
N ARG A 12 11.23 -10.86 9.45
CA ARG A 12 10.80 -9.47 9.17
C ARG A 12 10.05 -9.40 7.84
N PHE A 13 8.92 -8.69 7.84
CA PHE A 13 8.23 -8.34 6.60
C PHE A 13 8.97 -7.17 5.95
N LEU A 14 9.48 -7.38 4.73
CA LEU A 14 10.19 -6.35 3.99
C LEU A 14 9.25 -5.68 2.98
N PHE A 15 8.97 -4.39 3.18
CA PHE A 15 8.25 -3.58 2.20
C PHE A 15 9.19 -3.20 1.06
N LYS A 16 8.90 -3.68 -0.15
CA LYS A 16 9.59 -3.31 -1.38
C LYS A 16 8.69 -2.40 -2.22
N PRO A 17 8.79 -1.06 -2.07
CA PRO A 17 7.99 -0.13 -2.84
C PRO A 17 8.34 -0.26 -4.33
N VAL A 18 7.30 -0.19 -5.16
CA VAL A 18 7.42 -0.26 -6.63
C VAL A 18 7.04 1.07 -7.25
N ARG A 19 6.03 1.75 -6.69
CA ARG A 19 5.55 3.04 -7.21
C ARG A 19 5.07 3.93 -6.08
N VAL A 20 5.34 5.23 -6.22
CA VAL A 20 4.85 6.28 -5.32
C VAL A 20 4.25 7.41 -6.14
N ARG A 21 3.13 7.97 -5.70
CA ARG A 21 2.48 9.14 -6.31
C ARG A 21 1.88 10.04 -5.22
N ALA A 22 2.05 11.35 -5.36
CA ALA A 22 1.37 12.35 -4.54
C ALA A 22 0.15 12.93 -5.28
N ILE A 23 -0.96 13.13 -4.57
CA ILE A 23 -2.20 13.77 -5.03
C ILE A 23 -2.75 14.61 -3.86
N GLY A 24 -2.69 15.93 -3.99
CA GLY A 24 -3.03 16.85 -2.90
C GLY A 24 -2.19 16.55 -1.66
N ASP A 25 -2.85 16.47 -0.50
CA ASP A 25 -2.23 16.13 0.79
C ASP A 25 -1.93 14.62 0.95
N ASN A 26 -2.29 13.78 -0.02
CA ASN A 26 -2.14 12.33 0.08
C ASN A 26 -0.96 11.80 -0.76
N VAL A 27 -0.18 10.89 -0.16
CA VAL A 27 0.88 10.13 -0.83
C VAL A 27 0.47 8.66 -0.87
N PHE A 28 0.44 8.11 -2.08
CA PHE A 28 0.11 6.72 -2.38
C PHE A 28 1.38 5.96 -2.72
N ALA A 29 1.74 4.98 -1.91
CA ALA A 29 2.84 4.07 -2.18
C ALA A 29 2.29 2.66 -2.36
N GLU A 30 2.64 1.98 -3.44
CA GLU A 30 2.31 0.58 -3.66
C GLU A 30 3.58 -0.25 -3.83
N GLY A 31 3.54 -1.48 -3.33
CA GLY A 31 4.67 -2.39 -3.45
C GLY A 31 4.33 -3.84 -3.15
N GLN A 32 5.37 -4.66 -3.18
CA GLN A 32 5.29 -6.06 -2.75
C GLN A 32 6.04 -6.24 -1.45
N GLY A 33 5.68 -7.23 -0.67
CA GLY A 33 6.41 -7.58 0.53
C GLY A 33 6.15 -8.99 0.98
N GLY A 34 7.02 -9.50 1.83
CA GLY A 34 6.98 -10.87 2.28
C GLY A 34 8.04 -11.15 3.33
N VAL A 35 8.07 -12.38 3.82
CA VAL A 35 9.06 -12.83 4.79
C VAL A 35 10.32 -13.29 4.06
N SER A 36 11.51 -12.93 4.56
CA SER A 36 12.80 -13.15 3.87
C SER A 36 13.22 -14.61 3.73
N ASN A 37 12.67 -15.52 4.55
CA ASN A 37 13.00 -16.95 4.57
C ASN A 37 11.93 -17.79 3.83
N ASN A 38 12.06 -17.90 2.51
CA ASN A 38 11.45 -18.97 1.70
C ASN A 38 9.92 -19.11 1.63
N SER A 39 9.12 -18.19 2.18
CA SER A 39 7.66 -18.23 1.94
C SER A 39 7.32 -17.59 0.59
N LYS A 40 6.98 -18.42 -0.39
CA LYS A 40 6.60 -18.12 -1.80
C LYS A 40 5.42 -17.15 -1.99
N ILE A 41 4.86 -16.57 -0.92
CA ILE A 41 3.67 -15.71 -0.98
C ILE A 41 4.09 -14.26 -0.74
N SER A 42 4.41 -13.54 -1.82
CA SER A 42 4.49 -12.08 -1.79
C SER A 42 3.08 -11.51 -1.65
N LYS A 43 2.91 -10.55 -0.74
CA LYS A 43 1.69 -9.75 -0.59
C LYS A 43 1.87 -8.44 -1.33
N CYS A 44 0.84 -8.05 -2.06
CA CYS A 44 0.72 -6.71 -2.61
C CYS A 44 0.26 -5.79 -1.47
N TRP A 45 0.83 -4.59 -1.35
CA TRP A 45 0.45 -3.61 -0.32
C TRP A 45 0.33 -2.22 -0.92
N ILE A 46 -0.55 -1.42 -0.32
CA ILE A 46 -0.74 0.00 -0.63
C ILE A 46 -0.77 0.76 0.69
N HIS A 47 0.07 1.77 0.82
CA HIS A 47 0.05 2.74 1.90
C HIS A 47 -0.45 4.08 1.38
N VAL A 48 -1.38 4.68 2.11
CA VAL A 48 -1.88 6.02 1.87
C VAL A 48 -1.52 6.87 3.08
N TRP A 49 -0.63 7.84 2.88
CA TRP A 49 -0.22 8.80 3.89
C TRP A 49 -0.88 10.13 3.64
N THR A 50 -1.52 10.70 4.66
CA THR A 50 -1.93 12.11 4.61
C THR A 50 -0.83 12.94 5.26
N VAL A 51 -0.29 13.91 4.53
CA VAL A 51 0.82 14.75 4.94
C VAL A 51 0.31 16.18 5.13
N LYS A 52 0.49 16.73 6.32
CA LYS A 52 0.15 18.14 6.65
C LYS A 52 1.29 18.77 7.42
N GLY A 53 1.70 19.98 7.02
CA GLY A 53 2.81 20.69 7.64
C GLY A 53 4.11 19.87 7.66
N GLY A 54 4.38 19.09 6.60
CA GLY A 54 5.56 18.23 6.48
C GLY A 54 5.55 16.97 7.34
N LYS A 55 4.44 16.66 8.04
CA LYS A 55 4.31 15.47 8.88
C LYS A 55 3.22 14.54 8.35
N ILE A 56 3.45 13.23 8.45
CA ILE A 56 2.41 12.23 8.22
C ILE A 56 1.44 12.28 9.40
N VAL A 57 0.21 12.70 9.14
CA VAL A 57 -0.85 12.84 10.15
C VAL A 57 -1.83 11.67 10.14
N GLN A 58 -1.91 10.92 9.03
CA GLN A 58 -2.74 9.71 8.92
C GLN A 58 -2.05 8.67 8.04
N LEU A 59 -2.23 7.40 8.38
CA LEU A 59 -1.80 6.24 7.61
C LEU A 59 -2.99 5.30 7.41
N ARG A 60 -3.27 4.94 6.16
CA ARG A 60 -4.14 3.83 5.79
C ARG A 60 -3.32 2.79 5.04
N GLU A 61 -3.53 1.53 5.39
CA GLU A 61 -2.84 0.40 4.78
C GLU A 61 -3.84 -0.60 4.22
N TYR A 62 -3.60 -1.03 2.99
CA TYR A 62 -4.37 -2.06 2.31
C TYR A 62 -3.43 -3.17 1.83
N PHE A 63 -3.77 -4.42 2.11
CA PHE A 63 -3.06 -5.59 1.60
C PHE A 63 -3.92 -6.33 0.60
N ASN A 64 -3.30 -6.85 -0.46
CA ASN A 64 -3.95 -7.66 -1.51
C ASN A 64 -5.27 -7.05 -1.99
N THR A 65 -5.28 -5.73 -2.18
CA THR A 65 -6.44 -4.93 -2.58
C THR A 65 -6.00 -4.04 -3.73
N GLU A 66 -6.83 -3.94 -4.77
CA GLU A 66 -6.65 -2.92 -5.81
C GLU A 66 -7.29 -1.61 -5.36
N LEU A 67 -6.58 -0.50 -5.49
CA LEU A 67 -7.07 0.82 -5.12
C LEU A 67 -7.18 1.70 -6.38
N THR A 68 -8.37 2.24 -6.62
CA THR A 68 -8.59 3.29 -7.62
C THR A 68 -8.88 4.60 -6.89
N VAL A 69 -8.09 5.62 -7.18
CA VAL A 69 -8.26 6.97 -6.64
C VAL A 69 -8.96 7.81 -7.68
N VAL A 70 -10.06 8.45 -7.27
CA VAL A 70 -10.90 9.30 -8.11
C VAL A 70 -11.04 10.66 -7.45
N SER A 71 -11.36 11.68 -8.25
CA SER A 71 -11.73 12.99 -7.73
C SER A 71 -13.03 13.45 -8.39
N PRO A 72 -13.73 14.44 -7.81
CA PRO A 72 -14.93 15.00 -8.42
C PRO A 72 -14.70 15.59 -9.83
N VAL A 73 -13.46 15.97 -10.15
CA VAL A 73 -13.10 16.64 -11.42
C VAL A 73 -12.52 15.66 -12.45
N HIS A 74 -11.95 14.55 -12.00
CA HIS A 74 -11.29 13.57 -12.87
C HIS A 74 -11.76 12.15 -12.54
N ASP A 75 -12.23 11.44 -13.57
CA ASP A 75 -12.75 10.06 -13.51
C ASP A 75 -11.77 9.06 -12.87
N SER A 76 -10.45 9.24 -13.06
CA SER A 76 -9.43 8.48 -12.34
C SER A 76 -8.11 9.25 -12.25
N LEU A 77 -7.64 9.49 -11.02
CA LEU A 77 -6.37 10.16 -10.75
C LEU A 77 -5.19 9.19 -10.63
N TRP A 78 -5.48 7.99 -10.12
CA TRP A 78 -4.49 6.94 -9.97
C TRP A 78 -5.17 5.58 -9.79
N LYS A 79 -4.53 4.53 -10.28
CA LYS A 79 -4.97 3.15 -10.08
C LYS A 79 -3.76 2.30 -9.74
N SER A 80 -3.88 1.49 -8.70
CA SER A 80 -2.88 0.50 -8.35
C SER A 80 -2.66 -0.48 -9.49
N GLN A 81 -1.41 -0.84 -9.76
CA GLN A 81 -1.06 -1.73 -10.87
C GLN A 81 -0.61 -3.12 -10.40
N LEU A 82 -0.51 -3.33 -9.08
CA LEU A 82 0.06 -4.54 -8.50
C LEU A 82 -0.88 -5.74 -8.37
N GLY A 83 -2.18 -5.60 -8.65
CA GLY A 83 -3.13 -6.73 -8.61
C GLY A 83 -2.72 -7.90 -9.50
N LYS A 84 -1.97 -7.65 -10.57
CA LYS A 84 -1.41 -8.69 -11.46
C LYS A 84 -0.32 -9.55 -10.79
N CYS A 85 0.40 -9.02 -9.80
CA CYS A 85 1.51 -9.73 -9.16
C CYS A 85 1.05 -10.80 -8.17
N CYS A 86 -0.16 -10.67 -7.63
CA CYS A 86 -0.68 -11.56 -6.60
C CYS A 86 -1.30 -12.88 -7.16
N ARG A 87 -1.29 -13.10 -8.50
CA ARG A 87 -1.83 -14.27 -9.25
C ARG A 87 -3.27 -14.68 -8.88
N LYS A 88 -3.98 -13.85 -8.13
CA LYS A 88 -5.33 -14.07 -7.59
C LYS A 88 -6.13 -12.79 -7.78
N SER A 89 -7.44 -12.93 -7.96
CA SER A 89 -8.36 -11.78 -7.93
C SER A 89 -8.22 -11.07 -6.58
N CYS A 90 -8.00 -9.75 -6.62
CA CYS A 90 -7.98 -8.90 -5.43
C CYS A 90 -9.30 -8.11 -5.37
N PRO A 91 -9.90 -7.92 -4.19
CA PRO A 91 -11.00 -6.97 -4.04
C PRO A 91 -10.56 -5.58 -4.51
N SER A 92 -11.48 -4.85 -5.13
CA SER A 92 -11.27 -3.48 -5.60
C SER A 92 -11.91 -2.48 -4.64
N LEU A 93 -11.18 -1.42 -4.32
CA LEU A 93 -11.63 -0.30 -3.50
C LEU A 93 -11.51 1.00 -4.29
N ILE A 94 -12.51 1.86 -4.16
CA ILE A 94 -12.48 3.24 -4.68
C ILE A 94 -12.24 4.19 -3.52
N LEU A 95 -11.22 5.04 -3.64
CA LEU A 95 -10.96 6.14 -2.72
C LEU A 95 -11.24 7.46 -3.45
N ALA A 96 -12.31 8.12 -3.05
CA ALA A 96 -12.53 9.51 -3.41
C ALA A 96 -11.65 10.40 -2.52
N VAL A 97 -10.89 11.29 -3.16
CA VAL A 97 -10.02 12.29 -2.50
C VAL A 97 -10.43 13.70 -2.85
#